data_AF-A0A6P0LGE2-F1
#
_entry.id   AF-A0A6P0LGE2-F1
#
_cell.length_a   1.000
_cell.length_b   1.000
_cell.length_c   1.000
_cell.angle_alpha   90.00
_cell.angle_beta   90.00
_cell.angle_gamma   90.00
#
_symmetry.space_group_name_H-M   'P 1'
#
loop_
_entity.id
_entity.type
_entity.pdbx_description
1 polymer ?
#
loop_
_entity_poly.entity_id
_entity_poly.type
_entity_poly.pdbx_seq_one_letter_code
_entity_poly.pdbx_strand_id
1 'polypeptide(L)'
;MIRDLSQVLRRILEDTRLSSRFPELAEAQISFERPSETFSPGQTTVNLFLYDIRENLELRSNEPTIEMRDGQAIIHNPPKRIACSYLVTAWPIGGEELPLQEHRLLSQVLQLFSAYPTIPDIPFLENTRLAGQDLPLPMVTAQVERVQSASEFWTALGNQLRPSITVTVTIAIKELFEPEPTPIVITQDWQLGQRISPSSPPQLVPSTQQGFLGQRISPSSPQLLPGNEQRFFRIGGRVTDADNKPVVGATVVLVERNLRAATDRDGNYSIGAIPAGAYTLRVQLDDGVQEANITIPVETAASNYNLELQQ
;
A
#
# COMPACT_ATOMS: atom_id res chain seq x y z
N MET A 1 -12.48 -7.05 -11.43
CA MET A 1 -11.02 -7.18 -11.52
C MET A 1 -10.59 -8.62 -11.77
N ILE A 2 -10.80 -9.57 -10.85
CA ILE A 2 -10.36 -10.98 -11.06
C ILE A 2 -11.08 -11.64 -12.25
N ARG A 3 -12.40 -11.47 -12.38
CA ARG A 3 -13.14 -11.92 -13.57
C ARG A 3 -12.58 -11.29 -14.86
N ASP A 4 -12.23 -10.01 -14.81
CA ASP A 4 -11.71 -9.27 -15.96
C ASP A 4 -10.35 -9.85 -16.37
N LEU A 5 -9.51 -10.26 -15.39
CA LEU A 5 -8.25 -10.95 -15.64
C LEU A 5 -8.48 -12.29 -16.38
N SER A 6 -9.42 -13.11 -15.92
CA SER A 6 -9.75 -14.36 -16.64
C SER A 6 -10.22 -14.09 -18.07
N GLN A 7 -11.00 -13.03 -18.30
CA GLN A 7 -11.43 -12.63 -19.64
C GLN A 7 -10.25 -12.12 -20.50
N VAL A 8 -9.29 -11.41 -19.91
CA VAL A 8 -8.06 -10.98 -20.60
C VAL A 8 -7.23 -12.18 -21.03
N LEU A 9 -7.00 -13.15 -20.14
CA LEU A 9 -6.28 -14.39 -20.47
C LEU A 9 -6.99 -15.17 -21.58
N ARG A 10 -8.33 -15.24 -21.55
CA ARG A 10 -9.13 -15.80 -22.64
C ARG A 10 -8.86 -15.09 -23.96
N ARG A 11 -8.93 -13.74 -23.99
CA ARG A 11 -8.68 -12.95 -25.21
C ARG A 11 -7.27 -13.16 -25.76
N ILE A 12 -6.26 -13.33 -24.90
CA ILE A 12 -4.89 -13.62 -25.32
C ILE A 12 -4.83 -14.97 -26.04
N LEU A 13 -5.52 -15.98 -25.53
CA LEU A 13 -5.56 -17.32 -26.12
C LEU A 13 -6.43 -17.42 -27.38
N GLU A 14 -7.47 -16.59 -27.48
CA GLU A 14 -8.41 -16.54 -28.62
C GLU A 14 -7.97 -15.53 -29.71
N ASP A 15 -6.77 -14.95 -29.60
CA ASP A 15 -6.29 -13.96 -30.56
C ASP A 15 -6.13 -14.56 -31.97
N THR A 16 -6.84 -13.98 -32.95
CA THR A 16 -6.87 -14.46 -34.34
C THR A 16 -5.49 -14.46 -35.00
N ARG A 17 -4.55 -13.65 -34.51
CA ARG A 17 -3.15 -13.65 -34.98
C ARG A 17 -2.45 -14.99 -34.75
N LEU A 18 -2.95 -15.79 -33.81
CA LEU A 18 -2.39 -17.09 -33.44
C LEU A 18 -2.69 -18.19 -34.45
N SER A 19 -3.76 -18.09 -35.24
CA SER A 19 -4.18 -19.18 -36.15
C SER A 19 -3.09 -19.62 -37.14
N SER A 20 -2.20 -18.70 -37.54
CA SER A 20 -1.08 -19.00 -38.44
C SER A 20 0.08 -19.74 -37.75
N ARG A 21 0.27 -19.53 -36.46
CA ARG A 21 1.43 -20.03 -35.69
C ARG A 21 1.08 -21.21 -34.79
N PHE A 22 -0.15 -21.22 -34.27
CA PHE A 22 -0.66 -22.16 -33.28
C PHE A 22 -2.08 -22.61 -33.67
N PRO A 23 -2.21 -23.45 -34.73
CA PRO A 23 -3.52 -23.80 -35.28
C PRO A 23 -4.39 -24.59 -34.30
N GLU A 24 -3.81 -25.57 -33.58
CA GLU A 24 -4.56 -26.38 -32.62
C GLU A 24 -5.04 -25.55 -31.42
N LEU A 25 -4.23 -24.60 -30.94
CA LEU A 25 -4.65 -23.69 -29.87
C LEU A 25 -5.77 -22.75 -30.34
N ALA A 26 -5.71 -22.26 -31.59
CA ALA A 26 -6.72 -21.37 -32.13
C ALA A 26 -8.10 -22.03 -32.31
N GLU A 27 -8.14 -23.36 -32.50
CA GLU A 27 -9.38 -24.14 -32.57
C GLU A 27 -9.86 -24.64 -31.21
N ALA A 28 -9.02 -24.58 -30.18
CA ALA A 28 -9.34 -25.08 -28.85
C ALA A 28 -10.35 -24.18 -28.10
N GLN A 29 -11.25 -24.80 -27.36
CA GLN A 29 -12.11 -24.08 -26.41
C GLN A 29 -11.28 -23.60 -25.22
N ILE A 30 -11.58 -22.40 -24.71
CA ILE A 30 -11.04 -21.97 -23.42
C ILE A 30 -12.08 -22.19 -22.31
N SER A 31 -11.71 -22.93 -21.27
CA SER A 31 -12.50 -23.15 -20.05
C SER A 31 -11.79 -22.61 -18.81
N PHE A 32 -12.56 -22.33 -17.76
CA PHE A 32 -12.06 -21.88 -16.44
C PHE A 32 -12.59 -22.76 -15.31
N GLU A 33 -13.11 -23.93 -15.63
CA GLU A 33 -13.71 -24.84 -14.67
C GLU A 33 -12.66 -25.59 -13.87
N ARG A 34 -13.08 -26.14 -12.72
CA ARG A 34 -12.21 -27.00 -11.92
C ARG A 34 -11.97 -28.31 -12.69
N PRO A 35 -10.71 -28.72 -12.94
CA PRO A 35 -10.38 -29.96 -13.65
C PRO A 35 -10.51 -31.19 -12.73
N SER A 36 -11.71 -31.44 -12.20
CA SER A 36 -12.03 -32.65 -11.43
C SER A 36 -12.12 -33.89 -12.33
N GLU A 37 -12.25 -35.06 -11.73
CA GLU A 37 -12.47 -36.32 -12.47
C GLU A 37 -13.71 -36.26 -13.39
N THR A 38 -14.75 -35.53 -12.97
CA THR A 38 -15.98 -35.32 -13.75
C THR A 38 -15.84 -34.31 -14.88
N PHE A 39 -14.72 -33.59 -14.97
CA PHE A 39 -14.51 -32.61 -16.03
C PHE A 39 -14.15 -33.35 -17.32
N SER A 40 -15.08 -33.38 -18.27
CA SER A 40 -14.94 -34.06 -19.56
C SER A 40 -15.50 -33.15 -20.65
N PRO A 41 -14.66 -32.27 -21.24
CA PRO A 41 -15.11 -31.38 -22.29
C PRO A 41 -15.54 -32.18 -23.54
N GLY A 42 -16.45 -31.62 -24.35
CA GLY A 42 -16.94 -32.24 -25.58
C GLY A 42 -16.11 -31.89 -26.83
N GLN A 43 -15.21 -30.92 -26.73
CA GLN A 43 -14.26 -30.52 -27.77
C GLN A 43 -12.87 -30.29 -27.18
N THR A 44 -11.83 -30.26 -28.02
CA THR A 44 -10.46 -29.95 -27.59
C THR A 44 -10.45 -28.65 -26.80
N THR A 45 -9.98 -28.71 -25.55
CA THR A 45 -10.14 -27.60 -24.58
C THR A 45 -8.83 -27.32 -23.86
N VAL A 46 -8.47 -26.04 -23.75
CA VAL A 46 -7.46 -25.54 -22.82
C VAL A 46 -8.18 -24.96 -21.61
N ASN A 47 -7.91 -25.52 -20.43
CA ASN A 47 -8.54 -25.12 -19.18
C ASN A 47 -7.58 -24.31 -18.32
N LEU A 48 -8.02 -23.14 -17.84
CA LEU A 48 -7.29 -22.24 -16.95
C LEU A 48 -8.00 -22.17 -15.60
N PHE A 49 -7.57 -22.98 -14.65
CA PHE A 49 -8.17 -23.03 -13.32
C PHE A 49 -7.44 -22.13 -12.34
N LEU A 50 -8.12 -21.09 -11.81
CA LEU A 50 -7.57 -20.22 -10.76
C LEU A 50 -7.56 -20.98 -9.42
N TYR A 51 -6.38 -21.35 -8.94
CA TYR A 51 -6.24 -22.18 -7.73
C TYR A 51 -5.70 -21.44 -6.51
N ASP A 52 -5.00 -20.32 -6.71
CA ASP A 52 -4.42 -19.53 -5.61
C ASP A 52 -4.49 -18.03 -5.90
N ILE A 53 -4.79 -17.26 -4.85
CA ILE A 53 -4.90 -15.79 -4.90
C ILE A 53 -4.21 -15.26 -3.65
N ARG A 54 -3.08 -14.58 -3.82
CA ARG A 54 -2.26 -14.10 -2.70
C ARG A 54 -1.80 -12.68 -2.94
N GLU A 55 -1.58 -11.95 -1.85
CA GLU A 55 -0.91 -10.66 -1.92
C GLU A 55 0.57 -10.87 -2.26
N ASN A 56 1.05 -10.18 -3.29
CA ASN A 56 2.45 -10.15 -3.67
C ASN A 56 3.14 -9.02 -2.91
N LEU A 57 3.84 -9.39 -1.83
CA LEU A 57 4.53 -8.45 -0.94
C LEU A 57 5.82 -7.86 -1.56
N GLU A 58 6.41 -8.53 -2.55
CA GLU A 58 7.64 -8.05 -3.20
C GLU A 58 7.38 -6.85 -4.12
N LEU A 59 6.23 -6.84 -4.79
CA LEU A 59 5.80 -5.75 -5.66
C LEU A 59 4.98 -4.69 -4.92
N ARG A 60 4.84 -4.80 -3.60
CA ARG A 60 4.12 -3.84 -2.77
C ARG A 60 4.97 -2.60 -2.55
N SER A 61 4.46 -1.43 -2.92
CA SER A 61 4.93 -0.19 -2.30
C SER A 61 4.30 -0.08 -0.90
N ASN A 62 5.11 0.22 0.11
CA ASN A 62 4.61 0.44 1.48
C ASN A 62 4.44 1.93 1.79
N GLU A 63 4.78 2.79 0.84
CA GLU A 63 4.87 4.22 1.06
C GLU A 63 3.57 4.88 0.62
N PRO A 64 2.75 5.39 1.56
CA PRO A 64 1.60 6.20 1.22
C PRO A 64 2.08 7.49 0.56
N THR A 65 1.40 7.88 -0.52
CA THR A 65 1.67 9.15 -1.18
C THR A 65 0.75 10.21 -0.59
N ILE A 66 1.31 11.35 -0.21
CA ILE A 66 0.55 12.46 0.38
C ILE A 66 0.36 13.53 -0.69
N GLU A 67 -0.89 13.78 -1.06
CA GLU A 67 -1.27 14.88 -1.94
C GLU A 67 -1.83 16.04 -1.10
N MET A 68 -1.33 17.25 -1.35
CA MET A 68 -1.78 18.45 -0.66
C MET A 68 -2.85 19.15 -1.48
N ARG A 69 -4.03 19.36 -0.90
CA ARG A 69 -5.11 20.12 -1.53
C ARG A 69 -5.84 20.98 -0.50
N ASP A 70 -5.90 22.28 -0.74
CA ASP A 70 -6.66 23.25 0.07
C ASP A 70 -6.38 23.19 1.60
N GLY A 71 -5.12 22.95 1.98
CA GLY A 71 -4.72 22.84 3.40
C GLY A 71 -5.09 21.51 4.08
N GLN A 72 -5.58 20.55 3.31
CA GLN A 72 -5.87 19.18 3.73
C GLN A 72 -4.87 18.22 3.08
N ALA A 73 -4.49 17.17 3.83
CA ALA A 73 -3.69 16.08 3.31
C ALA A 73 -4.60 14.94 2.86
N ILE A 74 -4.50 14.58 1.58
CA ILE A 74 -5.12 13.39 1.02
C ILE A 74 -4.04 12.31 0.99
N ILE A 75 -4.22 11.27 1.80
CA ILE A 75 -3.27 10.16 1.91
C ILE A 75 -3.74 9.05 0.96
N HIS A 76 -2.99 8.82 -0.11
CA HIS A 76 -3.23 7.73 -1.04
C HIS A 76 -2.43 6.50 -0.59
N ASN A 77 -3.12 5.43 -0.20
CA ASN A 77 -2.42 4.18 0.07
C ASN A 77 -2.03 3.51 -1.26
N PRO A 78 -0.82 2.95 -1.36
CA PRO A 78 -0.40 2.25 -2.56
C PRO A 78 -1.32 1.04 -2.83
N PRO A 79 -1.66 0.77 -4.10
CA PRO A 79 -2.60 -0.30 -4.43
C PRO A 79 -2.03 -1.65 -4.02
N LYS A 80 -2.91 -2.53 -3.52
CA LYS A 80 -2.50 -3.90 -3.16
C LYS A 80 -2.22 -4.70 -4.43
N ARG A 81 -1.05 -5.32 -4.50
CA ARG A 81 -0.66 -6.18 -5.61
C ARG A 81 -1.07 -7.61 -5.28
N ILE A 82 -1.99 -8.17 -6.05
CA ILE A 82 -2.52 -9.51 -5.87
C ILE A 82 -2.02 -10.40 -7.00
N ALA A 83 -1.27 -11.44 -6.66
CA ALA A 83 -0.90 -12.53 -7.55
C ALA A 83 -2.08 -13.51 -7.67
N CYS A 84 -2.54 -13.72 -8.90
CA CYS A 84 -3.53 -14.73 -9.26
C CYS A 84 -2.83 -15.85 -10.03
N SER A 85 -2.80 -17.04 -9.45
CA SER A 85 -2.11 -18.21 -10.01
C SER A 85 -3.10 -19.18 -10.65
N TYR A 86 -2.95 -19.37 -11.95
CA TYR A 86 -3.75 -20.26 -12.77
C TYR A 86 -2.98 -21.55 -13.07
N LEU A 87 -3.69 -22.67 -13.04
CA LEU A 87 -3.21 -23.94 -13.53
C LEU A 87 -3.79 -24.18 -14.92
N VAL A 88 -2.91 -24.30 -15.90
CA VAL A 88 -3.24 -24.57 -17.29
C VAL A 88 -3.15 -26.07 -17.57
N THR A 89 -4.22 -26.64 -18.11
CA THR A 89 -4.27 -28.04 -18.57
C THR A 89 -4.85 -28.12 -19.98
N ALA A 90 -4.43 -29.13 -20.74
CA ALA A 90 -4.93 -29.37 -22.09
C ALA A 90 -5.73 -30.67 -22.16
N TRP A 91 -6.86 -30.63 -22.83
CA TRP A 91 -7.82 -31.72 -22.97
C TRP A 91 -8.10 -31.94 -24.46
N PRO A 92 -7.18 -32.59 -25.20
CA PRO A 92 -7.38 -32.90 -26.60
C PRO A 92 -8.48 -33.95 -26.78
N ILE A 93 -9.26 -33.84 -27.86
CA ILE A 93 -10.29 -34.80 -28.22
C ILE A 93 -10.13 -35.19 -29.69
N GLY A 94 -10.18 -36.49 -29.94
CA GLY A 94 -10.11 -37.04 -31.29
C GLY A 94 -8.67 -37.14 -31.83
N GLY A 95 -8.45 -38.13 -32.68
CA GLY A 95 -7.16 -38.39 -33.30
C GLY A 95 -6.32 -39.46 -32.61
N GLU A 96 -5.14 -39.70 -33.18
CA GLU A 96 -4.16 -40.66 -32.68
C GLU A 96 -3.19 -39.95 -31.71
N GLU A 97 -2.68 -40.68 -30.72
CA GLU A 97 -1.66 -40.20 -29.77
C GLU A 97 -2.10 -38.96 -28.94
N LEU A 98 -3.26 -39.05 -28.27
CA LEU A 98 -3.77 -38.01 -27.35
C LEU A 98 -2.71 -37.42 -26.40
N PRO A 99 -1.79 -38.20 -25.78
CA PRO A 99 -0.75 -37.61 -24.92
C PRO A 99 0.20 -36.65 -25.64
N LEU A 100 0.56 -36.94 -26.90
CA LEU A 100 1.42 -36.04 -27.67
C LEU A 100 0.68 -34.78 -28.11
N GLN A 101 -0.61 -34.89 -28.39
CA GLN A 101 -1.47 -33.72 -28.65
C GLN A 101 -1.59 -32.83 -27.40
N GLU A 102 -1.76 -33.43 -26.21
CA GLU A 102 -1.76 -32.71 -24.93
C GLU A 102 -0.46 -31.91 -24.75
N HIS A 103 0.70 -32.56 -24.96
CA HIS A 103 1.99 -31.90 -24.88
C HIS A 103 2.15 -30.78 -25.92
N ARG A 104 1.64 -30.97 -27.14
CA ARG A 104 1.73 -29.96 -28.20
C ARG A 104 0.87 -28.74 -27.89
N LEU A 105 -0.36 -28.92 -27.41
CA LEU A 105 -1.21 -27.82 -26.94
C LEU A 105 -0.55 -27.06 -25.79
N LEU A 106 -0.02 -27.76 -24.80
CA LEU A 106 0.70 -27.13 -23.69
C LEU A 106 1.94 -26.36 -24.16
N SER A 107 2.68 -26.90 -25.14
CA SER A 107 3.82 -26.22 -25.75
C SER A 107 3.41 -24.92 -26.47
N GLN A 108 2.27 -24.91 -27.17
CA GLN A 108 1.75 -23.70 -27.82
C GLN A 108 1.37 -22.63 -26.78
N VAL A 109 0.68 -23.01 -25.71
CA VAL A 109 0.32 -22.09 -24.62
C VAL A 109 1.56 -21.57 -23.90
N LEU A 110 2.54 -22.43 -23.63
CA LEU A 110 3.81 -22.04 -23.01
C LEU A 110 4.54 -21.00 -23.86
N GLN A 111 4.66 -21.23 -25.16
CA GLN A 111 5.32 -20.30 -26.08
C GLN A 111 4.59 -18.96 -26.15
N LEU A 112 3.25 -18.99 -26.17
CA LEU A 112 2.43 -17.79 -26.22
C LEU A 112 2.58 -16.95 -24.95
N PHE A 113 2.37 -17.53 -23.76
CA PHE A 113 2.46 -16.75 -22.52
C PHE A 113 3.89 -16.33 -22.21
N SER A 114 4.89 -17.14 -22.54
CA SER A 114 6.30 -16.75 -22.38
C SER A 114 6.71 -15.56 -23.25
N ALA A 115 5.96 -15.27 -24.33
CA ALA A 115 6.19 -14.08 -25.15
C ALA A 115 5.73 -12.77 -24.48
N TYR A 116 4.92 -12.85 -23.43
CA TYR A 116 4.33 -11.71 -22.74
C TYR A 116 4.80 -11.64 -21.27
N PRO A 117 5.95 -11.00 -20.98
CA PRO A 117 6.40 -10.82 -19.59
C PRO A 117 5.49 -9.87 -18.79
N THR A 118 4.74 -9.01 -19.48
CA THR A 118 3.66 -8.20 -18.94
C THR A 118 2.46 -8.29 -19.87
N ILE A 119 1.25 -8.17 -19.34
CA ILE A 119 0.05 -8.11 -20.16
C ILE A 119 0.07 -6.79 -20.96
N PRO A 120 0.00 -6.84 -22.30
CA PRO A 120 -0.08 -5.63 -23.11
C PRO A 120 -1.40 -4.90 -22.89
N ASP A 121 -1.34 -3.58 -22.75
CA ASP A 121 -2.53 -2.74 -22.57
C ASP A 121 -3.47 -2.84 -23.77
N ILE A 122 -2.92 -2.71 -24.97
CA ILE A 122 -3.65 -2.80 -26.24
C ILE A 122 -3.30 -4.14 -26.91
N PRO A 123 -4.29 -4.91 -27.43
CA PRO A 123 -5.73 -4.69 -27.37
C PRO A 123 -6.41 -5.32 -26.14
N PHE A 124 -5.65 -5.94 -25.23
CA PHE A 124 -6.21 -6.92 -24.29
C PHE A 124 -6.91 -6.29 -23.08
N LEU A 125 -6.38 -5.18 -22.54
CA LEU A 125 -6.92 -4.51 -21.36
C LEU A 125 -8.04 -3.51 -21.70
N GLU A 126 -8.31 -3.27 -22.98
CA GLU A 126 -9.39 -2.39 -23.41
C GLU A 126 -10.75 -2.81 -22.83
N ASN A 127 -11.50 -1.82 -22.34
CA ASN A 127 -12.80 -1.99 -21.70
C ASN A 127 -12.80 -2.88 -20.45
N THR A 128 -11.66 -3.03 -19.78
CA THR A 128 -11.56 -3.76 -18.51
C THR A 128 -11.29 -2.82 -17.34
N ARG A 129 -11.62 -3.25 -16.12
CA ARG A 129 -11.23 -2.54 -14.88
C ARG A 129 -9.73 -2.65 -14.57
N LEU A 130 -8.97 -3.35 -15.41
CA LEU A 130 -7.53 -3.52 -15.28
C LEU A 130 -6.74 -2.50 -16.11
N ALA A 131 -7.42 -1.73 -16.98
CA ALA A 131 -6.82 -0.63 -17.71
C ALA A 131 -6.47 0.55 -16.78
N GLY A 132 -5.44 1.33 -17.14
CA GLY A 132 -5.06 2.55 -16.43
C GLY A 132 -4.46 2.29 -15.04
N GLN A 133 -3.69 1.21 -14.91
CA GLN A 133 -2.90 0.91 -13.72
C GLN A 133 -1.54 1.59 -13.82
N ASP A 134 -1.01 2.10 -12.70
CA ASP A 134 0.24 2.88 -12.71
C ASP A 134 1.47 2.02 -13.01
N LEU A 135 1.40 0.72 -12.69
CA LEU A 135 2.43 -0.26 -12.97
C LEU A 135 1.89 -1.36 -13.88
N PRO A 136 2.72 -1.88 -14.80
CA PRO A 136 2.31 -2.97 -15.68
C PRO A 136 1.90 -4.21 -14.88
N LEU A 137 1.13 -5.08 -15.52
CA LEU A 137 0.65 -6.33 -14.94
C LEU A 137 1.64 -7.45 -15.32
N PRO A 138 2.63 -7.79 -14.47
CA PRO A 138 3.59 -8.82 -14.80
C PRO A 138 2.89 -10.16 -14.87
N MET A 139 3.29 -10.94 -15.87
CA MET A 139 2.86 -12.30 -16.06
C MET A 139 4.09 -13.20 -16.02
N VAL A 140 3.97 -14.25 -15.22
CA VAL A 140 5.00 -15.24 -15.00
C VAL A 140 4.46 -16.58 -15.43
N THR A 141 5.21 -17.31 -16.25
CA THR A 141 4.78 -18.61 -16.80
C THR A 141 5.81 -19.68 -16.49
N ALA A 142 5.34 -20.87 -16.11
CA ALA A 142 6.15 -22.05 -15.85
C ALA A 142 7.30 -21.83 -14.84
N GLN A 143 7.13 -20.91 -13.89
CA GLN A 143 8.11 -20.75 -12.82
C GLN A 143 8.08 -21.97 -11.90
N VAL A 144 9.27 -22.36 -11.47
CA VAL A 144 9.50 -23.37 -10.44
C VAL A 144 9.17 -22.76 -9.07
N GLU A 145 7.96 -22.26 -8.88
CA GLU A 145 7.50 -21.89 -7.55
C GLU A 145 7.34 -23.16 -6.71
N ARG A 146 7.63 -23.05 -5.41
CA ARG A 146 7.43 -24.11 -4.39
C ARG A 146 5.93 -24.36 -4.16
N VAL A 147 5.16 -24.60 -5.22
CA VAL A 147 3.85 -25.24 -5.08
C VAL A 147 4.15 -26.56 -4.38
N GLN A 148 3.52 -26.77 -3.22
CA GLN A 148 3.38 -28.09 -2.61
C GLN A 148 3.14 -29.10 -3.73
N SER A 149 3.99 -30.13 -3.79
CA SER A 149 4.23 -31.00 -4.95
C SER A 149 3.01 -31.12 -5.89
N ALA A 150 3.18 -30.96 -7.21
CA ALA A 150 2.08 -31.10 -8.18
C ALA A 150 1.24 -32.38 -7.94
N SER A 151 1.86 -33.44 -7.43
CA SER A 151 1.18 -34.67 -6.99
C SER A 151 0.16 -34.48 -5.86
N GLU A 152 0.46 -33.66 -4.84
CA GLU A 152 -0.45 -33.34 -3.73
C GLU A 152 -1.66 -32.56 -4.23
N PHE A 153 -1.44 -31.60 -5.14
CA PHE A 153 -2.50 -30.83 -5.76
C PHE A 153 -3.47 -31.72 -6.54
N TRP A 154 -2.96 -32.59 -7.40
CA TRP A 154 -3.77 -33.51 -8.19
C TRP A 154 -4.50 -34.55 -7.33
N THR A 155 -3.84 -35.05 -6.29
CA THR A 155 -4.46 -35.96 -5.30
C THR A 155 -5.64 -35.28 -4.60
N ALA A 156 -5.49 -34.01 -4.18
CA ALA A 156 -6.57 -33.24 -3.55
C ALA A 156 -7.73 -32.92 -4.51
N LEU A 157 -7.47 -32.84 -5.81
CA LEU A 157 -8.51 -32.70 -6.84
C LEU A 157 -9.27 -34.00 -7.11
N GLY A 158 -8.81 -35.14 -6.60
CA GLY A 158 -9.38 -36.46 -6.90
C GLY A 158 -9.12 -36.90 -8.34
N ASN A 159 -8.06 -36.39 -8.97
CA ASN A 159 -7.75 -36.67 -10.37
C ASN A 159 -6.35 -37.31 -10.49
N GLN A 160 -6.11 -38.00 -11.59
CA GLN A 160 -4.78 -38.53 -11.91
C GLN A 160 -3.84 -37.38 -12.28
N LEU A 161 -2.55 -37.57 -11.99
CA LEU A 161 -1.52 -36.59 -12.33
C LEU A 161 -1.57 -36.28 -13.83
N ARG A 162 -1.70 -34.99 -14.19
CA ARG A 162 -1.66 -34.53 -15.58
C ARG A 162 -0.56 -33.48 -15.79
N PRO A 163 0.04 -33.46 -17.00
CA PRO A 163 0.87 -32.34 -17.44
C PRO A 163 0.14 -31.01 -17.29
N SER A 164 0.79 -30.03 -16.67
CA SER A 164 0.20 -28.71 -16.42
C SER A 164 1.26 -27.62 -16.35
N ILE A 165 0.84 -26.39 -16.64
CA ILE A 165 1.68 -25.19 -16.60
C ILE A 165 1.06 -24.21 -15.61
N THR A 166 1.89 -23.61 -14.75
CA THR A 166 1.45 -22.51 -13.88
C THR A 166 1.61 -21.17 -14.60
N VAL A 167 0.59 -20.32 -14.49
CA VAL A 167 0.60 -18.94 -15.01
C VAL A 167 0.15 -18.02 -13.89
N THR A 168 1.03 -17.14 -13.44
CA THR A 168 0.75 -16.19 -12.36
C THR A 168 0.72 -14.78 -12.93
N VAL A 169 -0.38 -14.06 -12.73
CA VAL A 169 -0.50 -12.65 -13.11
C VAL A 169 -0.69 -11.81 -11.85
N THR A 170 0.10 -10.75 -11.71
CA THR A 170 -0.07 -9.80 -10.60
C THR A 170 -0.92 -8.60 -11.05
N ILE A 171 -2.08 -8.43 -10.42
CA ILE A 171 -2.98 -7.29 -10.62
C ILE A 171 -2.90 -6.32 -9.45
N ALA A 172 -3.13 -5.03 -9.71
CA ALA A 172 -3.28 -4.03 -8.66
C ALA A 172 -4.77 -3.84 -8.34
N ILE A 173 -5.14 -3.94 -7.07
CA ILE A 173 -6.46 -3.56 -6.56
C ILE A 173 -6.34 -2.14 -6.01
N LYS A 174 -6.98 -1.18 -6.69
CA LYS A 174 -7.10 0.20 -6.21
C LYS A 174 -7.99 0.23 -4.97
N GLU A 175 -7.71 1.19 -4.10
CA GLU A 175 -8.43 1.36 -2.84
C GLU A 175 -9.94 1.51 -3.09
N LEU A 176 -10.76 0.80 -2.31
CA LEU A 176 -12.21 0.82 -2.43
C LEU A 176 -12.83 2.12 -1.88
N PHE A 177 -12.05 2.85 -1.08
CA PHE A 177 -12.47 4.08 -0.44
C PHE A 177 -11.70 5.24 -1.08
N GLU A 178 -12.42 6.28 -1.46
CA GLU A 178 -11.76 7.54 -1.79
C GLU A 178 -11.07 8.04 -0.52
N PRO A 179 -9.78 8.45 -0.61
CA PRO A 179 -9.04 8.89 0.54
C PRO A 179 -9.75 10.10 1.16
N GLU A 180 -10.19 9.97 2.40
CA GLU A 180 -10.84 11.08 3.10
C GLU A 180 -9.79 12.16 3.42
N PRO A 181 -10.05 13.43 3.07
CA PRO A 181 -9.12 14.49 3.40
C PRO A 181 -9.00 14.61 4.92
N THR A 182 -7.77 14.50 5.40
CA THR A 182 -7.45 14.63 6.83
C THR A 182 -6.88 16.02 7.10
N PRO A 183 -7.21 16.63 8.25
CA PRO A 183 -6.57 17.88 8.65
C PRO A 183 -5.09 17.59 8.96
N ILE A 184 -4.21 18.46 8.49
CA ILE A 184 -2.78 18.34 8.77
C ILE A 184 -2.54 18.60 10.26
N VAL A 185 -2.00 17.61 10.97
CA VAL A 185 -1.59 17.76 12.37
C VAL A 185 -0.13 18.20 12.42
N ILE A 186 0.09 19.49 12.63
CA ILE A 186 1.43 20.08 12.81
C ILE A 186 1.89 20.12 14.27
N THR A 187 1.00 19.81 15.21
CA THR A 187 1.22 19.96 16.66
C THR A 187 1.38 18.60 17.34
N GLN A 188 2.42 18.43 18.15
CA GLN A 188 2.65 17.24 18.95
C GLN A 188 2.81 17.65 20.42
N ASP A 189 1.91 17.17 21.28
CA ASP A 189 2.00 17.35 22.74
C ASP A 189 2.88 16.26 23.36
N TRP A 190 3.96 16.67 24.02
CA TRP A 190 4.84 15.78 24.77
C TRP A 190 4.50 15.87 26.26
N GLN A 191 4.10 14.75 26.88
CA GLN A 191 3.92 14.64 28.32
C GLN A 191 5.07 13.84 28.94
N LEU A 192 5.92 14.51 29.71
CA LEU A 192 7.04 13.88 30.43
C LEU A 192 6.69 13.74 31.92
N GLY A 193 6.35 12.52 32.35
CA GLY A 193 6.13 12.21 33.76
C GLY A 193 7.38 11.64 34.43
N GLN A 194 7.66 12.03 35.67
CA GLN A 194 8.65 11.33 36.51
C GLN A 194 8.01 10.13 37.20
N ARG A 195 8.58 8.95 36.98
CA ARG A 195 8.17 7.74 37.69
C ARG A 195 8.83 7.75 39.08
N ILE A 196 8.09 8.17 40.10
CA ILE A 196 8.53 8.01 41.48
C ILE A 196 8.32 6.54 41.87
N SER A 197 9.40 5.77 42.04
CA SER A 197 9.31 4.45 42.67
C SER A 197 8.78 4.63 44.09
N PRO A 198 7.79 3.85 44.56
CA PRO A 198 7.28 4.00 45.92
C PRO A 198 8.41 3.71 46.91
N SER A 199 8.69 4.65 47.81
CA SER A 199 9.75 4.58 48.82
C SER A 199 9.39 3.72 50.04
N SER A 200 8.51 2.73 49.87
CA SER A 200 8.16 1.76 50.91
C SER A 200 8.04 0.37 50.29
N PRO A 201 8.79 -0.65 50.76
CA PRO A 201 8.54 -2.02 50.35
C PRO A 201 7.12 -2.43 50.78
N PRO A 202 6.39 -3.22 49.96
CA PRO A 202 5.09 -3.71 50.35
C PRO A 202 5.23 -4.57 51.61
N GLN A 203 4.56 -4.19 52.69
CA GLN A 203 4.39 -5.09 53.83
C GLN A 203 3.55 -6.28 53.37
N LEU A 204 4.14 -7.47 53.46
CA LEU A 204 3.45 -8.74 53.30
C LEU A 204 2.42 -8.88 54.42
N VAL A 205 1.16 -8.58 54.12
CA VAL A 205 0.03 -8.97 54.98
C VAL A 205 -0.15 -10.49 54.82
N PRO A 206 -0.10 -11.31 55.88
CA PRO A 206 -0.32 -12.74 55.76
C PRO A 206 -1.74 -12.99 55.27
N SER A 207 -1.86 -13.78 54.22
CA SER A 207 -3.13 -14.24 53.66
C SER A 207 -3.82 -15.21 54.63
N THR A 208 -4.89 -14.76 55.30
CA THR A 208 -5.87 -15.68 55.86
C THR A 208 -6.81 -16.10 54.73
N GLN A 209 -6.75 -17.39 54.41
CA GLN A 209 -7.54 -18.06 53.40
C GLN A 209 -9.05 -17.81 53.59
N GLN A 210 -9.77 -17.55 52.49
CA GLN A 210 -10.82 -18.45 52.00
C GLN A 210 -11.41 -17.93 50.68
N GLY A 211 -11.27 -18.78 49.64
CA GLY A 211 -12.09 -18.92 48.44
C GLY A 211 -12.63 -17.67 47.74
N PHE A 212 -12.24 -17.46 46.47
CA PHE A 212 -13.15 -17.39 45.32
C PHE A 212 -12.36 -17.14 44.01
N LEU A 213 -12.86 -17.72 42.92
CA LEU A 213 -12.26 -17.79 41.58
C LEU A 213 -11.78 -16.45 41.02
N GLY A 214 -10.60 -16.48 40.40
CA GLY A 214 -9.93 -15.32 39.82
C GLY A 214 -10.73 -14.56 38.76
N GLN A 215 -11.19 -13.36 39.13
CA GLN A 215 -11.24 -12.23 38.20
C GLN A 215 -9.90 -11.50 38.29
N ARG A 216 -9.17 -11.39 37.17
CA ARG A 216 -8.08 -10.42 37.06
C ARG A 216 -8.71 -9.04 37.04
N ILE A 217 -8.81 -8.42 38.20
CA ILE A 217 -9.04 -6.98 38.30
C ILE A 217 -7.74 -6.34 37.81
N SER A 218 -7.75 -5.80 36.60
CA SER A 218 -6.69 -4.89 36.16
C SER A 218 -6.54 -3.80 37.23
N PRO A 219 -5.33 -3.52 37.73
CA PRO A 219 -5.16 -2.43 38.67
C PRO A 219 -5.67 -1.16 38.01
N SER A 220 -6.53 -0.45 38.75
CA SER A 220 -7.04 0.86 38.40
C SER A 220 -5.94 1.73 37.80
N SER A 221 -6.24 2.35 36.67
CA SER A 221 -5.39 3.35 36.02
C SER A 221 -4.85 4.31 37.09
N PRO A 222 -3.53 4.49 37.20
CA PRO A 222 -2.99 5.43 38.18
C PRO A 222 -3.48 6.83 37.85
N GLN A 223 -4.21 7.45 38.78
CA GLN A 223 -4.53 8.87 38.71
C GLN A 223 -3.21 9.66 38.79
N LEU A 224 -2.86 10.30 37.67
CA LEU A 224 -1.77 11.26 37.60
C LEU A 224 -2.19 12.52 38.38
N LEU A 225 -1.35 12.95 39.32
CA LEU A 225 -1.54 14.24 40.00
C LEU A 225 -1.27 15.39 38.99
N PRO A 226 -2.06 16.47 39.01
CA PRO A 226 -1.81 17.62 38.13
C PRO A 226 -0.55 18.37 38.61
N GLY A 227 0.58 18.06 37.98
CA GLY A 227 1.87 18.70 38.21
C GLY A 227 2.35 19.39 36.94
N ASN A 228 2.24 20.72 36.92
CA ASN A 228 2.77 21.69 35.94
C ASN A 228 2.88 21.17 34.48
N GLU A 229 1.77 21.23 33.74
CA GLU A 229 1.71 20.95 32.31
C GLU A 229 2.56 21.94 31.50
N GLN A 230 3.83 21.64 31.25
CA GLN A 230 4.59 22.36 30.22
C GLN A 230 4.25 21.76 28.85
N ARG A 231 3.22 22.33 28.20
CA ARG A 231 2.87 22.04 26.81
C ARG A 231 3.89 22.73 25.89
N PHE A 232 4.37 22.00 24.89
CA PHE A 232 5.31 22.52 23.88
C PHE A 232 4.65 22.47 22.50
N PHE A 233 4.81 23.55 21.74
CA PHE A 233 4.18 23.77 20.45
C PHE A 233 5.23 23.78 19.34
N ARG A 234 4.79 23.51 18.11
CA ARG A 234 5.54 23.77 16.89
C ARG A 234 4.86 24.93 16.17
N ILE A 235 5.63 25.95 15.82
CA ILE A 235 5.18 27.07 15.00
C ILE A 235 5.70 26.88 13.59
N GLY A 236 4.87 27.21 12.61
CA GLY A 236 5.25 27.24 11.20
C GLY A 236 4.56 28.41 10.51
N GLY A 237 5.16 28.87 9.43
CA GLY A 237 4.68 29.99 8.65
C GLY A 237 5.39 30.10 7.32
N ARG A 238 4.95 31.05 6.52
CA ARG A 238 5.56 31.41 5.23
C ARG A 238 6.15 32.82 5.30
N VAL A 239 7.34 32.97 4.73
CA VAL A 239 8.04 34.24 4.57
C VAL A 239 7.91 34.71 3.11
N THR A 240 7.35 35.90 2.93
CA THR A 240 7.18 36.54 1.62
C THR A 240 7.81 37.92 1.57
N ASP A 241 8.16 38.36 0.37
CA ASP A 241 8.57 39.74 0.08
C ASP A 241 7.33 40.65 -0.13
N ALA A 242 7.53 41.96 -0.29
CA ALA A 242 6.47 42.96 -0.53
C ALA A 242 5.63 42.68 -1.79
N ASP A 243 6.19 41.98 -2.77
CA ASP A 243 5.48 41.49 -3.97
C ASP A 243 4.75 40.14 -3.74
N ASN A 244 4.67 39.68 -2.49
CA ASN A 244 4.10 38.38 -2.08
C ASN A 244 4.83 37.15 -2.67
N LYS A 245 6.10 37.32 -3.09
CA LYS A 245 6.96 36.24 -3.58
C LYS A 245 7.63 35.51 -2.41
N PRO A 246 7.77 34.17 -2.48
CA PRO A 246 8.40 33.40 -1.40
C PRO A 246 9.88 33.75 -1.26
N VAL A 247 10.34 33.94 -0.02
CA VAL A 247 11.74 34.23 0.28
C VAL A 247 12.45 32.95 0.67
N VAL A 248 13.41 32.51 -0.15
CA VAL A 248 14.17 31.27 0.05
C VAL A 248 15.47 31.55 0.79
N GLY A 249 15.80 30.74 1.80
CA GLY A 249 17.06 30.84 2.54
C GLY A 249 17.11 31.93 3.63
N ALA A 250 15.99 32.57 3.94
CA ALA A 250 15.89 33.50 5.06
C ALA A 250 16.01 32.75 6.40
N THR A 251 16.72 33.34 7.35
CA THR A 251 16.85 32.80 8.70
C THR A 251 15.76 33.38 9.59
N VAL A 252 14.86 32.53 10.06
CA VAL A 252 13.83 32.88 11.04
C VAL A 252 14.33 32.49 12.44
N VAL A 253 14.40 33.47 13.34
CA VAL A 253 14.89 33.33 14.72
C VAL A 253 13.77 33.64 15.69
N LEU A 254 13.53 32.72 16.64
CA LEU A 254 12.74 32.99 17.84
C LEU A 254 13.68 33.59 18.90
N VAL A 255 13.61 34.90 19.11
CA VAL A 255 14.64 35.69 19.81
C VAL A 255 14.85 35.22 21.24
N GLU A 256 13.77 35.02 22.00
CA GLU A 256 13.83 34.73 23.44
C GLU A 256 14.40 33.34 23.76
N ARG A 257 14.35 32.42 22.79
CA ARG A 257 14.86 31.05 22.94
C ARG A 257 16.08 30.76 22.09
N ASN A 258 16.50 31.73 21.27
CA ASN A 258 17.60 31.60 20.33
C ASN A 258 17.46 30.36 19.41
N LEU A 259 16.22 30.02 19.04
CA LEU A 259 15.91 28.93 18.11
C LEU A 259 15.86 29.48 16.69
N ARG A 260 16.33 28.71 15.71
CA ARG A 260 16.46 29.16 14.31
C ARG A 260 15.95 28.12 13.32
N ALA A 261 15.35 28.58 12.23
CA ALA A 261 14.96 27.79 11.07
C ALA A 261 15.28 28.56 9.78
N ALA A 262 15.63 27.85 8.71
CA ALA A 262 15.81 28.44 7.39
C ALA A 262 14.55 28.23 6.54
N THR A 263 14.20 29.20 5.70
CA THR A 263 13.06 29.06 4.78
C THR A 263 13.42 28.16 3.59
N ASP A 264 12.48 27.30 3.20
CA ASP A 264 12.63 26.40 2.05
C ASP A 264 12.38 27.10 0.70
N ARG A 265 12.35 26.33 -0.40
CA ARG A 265 12.14 26.86 -1.77
C ARG A 265 10.77 27.53 -1.97
N ASP A 266 9.81 27.25 -1.10
CA ASP A 266 8.46 27.80 -1.13
C ASP A 266 8.25 28.89 -0.06
N GLY A 267 9.32 29.24 0.67
CA GLY A 267 9.35 30.27 1.71
C GLY A 267 8.86 29.79 3.08
N ASN A 268 8.65 28.49 3.29
CA ASN A 268 8.11 27.96 4.54
C ASN A 268 9.19 27.70 5.58
N TYR A 269 8.87 27.89 6.86
CA TYR A 269 9.74 27.55 7.99
C TYR A 269 8.95 26.81 9.09
N SER A 270 9.67 26.05 9.94
CA SER A 270 9.08 25.47 11.16
C SER A 270 10.07 25.43 12.32
N ILE A 271 9.61 25.80 13.52
CA ILE A 271 10.39 25.77 14.78
C ILE A 271 9.58 24.98 15.81
N GLY A 272 10.15 23.90 16.35
CA GLY A 272 9.49 23.01 17.30
C GLY A 272 9.88 23.24 18.76
N ALA A 273 9.15 22.57 19.67
CA ALA A 273 9.43 22.50 21.11
C ALA A 273 9.38 23.85 21.86
N ILE A 274 8.40 24.71 21.55
CA ILE A 274 8.24 26.05 22.13
C ILE A 274 7.08 26.07 23.15
N PRO A 275 7.29 26.41 24.43
CA PRO A 275 6.21 26.57 25.40
C PRO A 275 5.19 27.64 24.99
N ALA A 276 3.97 27.59 25.51
CA ALA A 276 3.05 28.73 25.41
C ALA A 276 3.69 30.00 26.01
N GLY A 277 3.45 31.14 25.38
CA GLY A 277 4.09 32.40 25.74
C GLY A 277 4.09 33.42 24.60
N ALA A 278 4.47 34.65 24.93
CA ALA A 278 4.73 35.69 23.95
C ALA A 278 6.19 35.61 23.50
N TYR A 279 6.42 35.69 22.20
CA TYR A 279 7.74 35.60 21.59
C TYR A 279 7.89 36.56 20.42
N THR A 280 9.13 36.88 20.09
CA THR A 280 9.51 37.70 18.95
C THR A 280 10.10 36.81 17.87
N LEU A 281 9.50 36.81 16.69
CA LEU A 281 10.06 36.21 15.49
C LEU A 281 10.81 37.27 14.70
N ARG A 282 12.10 37.02 14.48
CA ARG A 282 12.96 37.86 13.65
C ARG A 282 13.34 37.11 12.39
N VAL A 283 12.99 37.65 11.23
CA VAL A 283 13.44 37.14 9.93
C VAL A 283 14.62 37.97 9.46
N GLN A 284 15.67 37.29 9.02
CA GLN A 284 16.87 37.91 8.47
C GLN A 284 17.23 37.28 7.13
N LEU A 285 17.43 38.11 6.11
CA LEU A 285 17.99 37.74 4.82
C LEU A 285 18.96 38.83 4.40
N ASP A 286 20.23 38.47 4.18
CA ASP A 286 21.32 39.41 3.91
C ASP A 286 21.36 40.58 4.94
N ASP A 287 21.07 41.82 4.51
CA ASP A 287 21.01 43.02 5.35
C ASP A 287 19.58 43.40 5.81
N GLY A 288 18.55 42.69 5.34
CA GLY A 288 17.15 42.94 5.69
C GLY A 288 16.76 42.22 6.99
N VAL A 289 16.21 42.97 7.95
CA VAL A 289 15.71 42.43 9.23
C VAL A 289 14.29 42.89 9.45
N GLN A 290 13.40 41.94 9.69
CA GLN A 290 12.02 42.20 10.09
C GLN A 290 11.68 41.45 11.37
N GLU A 291 10.98 42.10 12.30
CA GLU A 291 10.52 41.51 13.55
C GLU A 291 8.99 41.51 13.63
N ALA A 292 8.44 40.44 14.21
CA ALA A 292 7.02 40.30 14.49
C ALA A 292 6.79 39.64 15.84
N ASN A 293 5.87 40.21 16.61
CA ASN A 293 5.45 39.65 17.89
C ASN A 293 4.38 38.58 17.67
N ILE A 294 4.57 37.41 18.26
CA ILE A 294 3.61 36.30 18.23
C ILE A 294 3.26 35.87 19.64
N THR A 295 2.02 35.42 19.82
CA THR A 295 1.56 34.84 21.09
C THR A 295 1.12 33.42 20.83
N ILE A 296 1.77 32.46 21.48
CA ILE A 296 1.41 31.04 21.43
C ILE A 296 0.45 30.76 22.60
N PRO A 297 -0.84 30.46 22.33
CA PRO A 297 -1.84 30.26 23.38
C PRO A 297 -1.64 28.92 24.11
N VAL A 298 -2.12 28.85 25.35
CA VAL A 298 -2.08 27.65 26.22
C VAL A 298 -3.08 26.57 25.76
N GLU A 299 -4.12 26.97 25.02
CA GLU A 299 -5.15 26.11 24.44
C GLU A 299 -5.09 26.24 22.90
N THR A 300 -4.96 25.13 22.19
CA THR A 300 -4.76 25.10 20.74
C THR A 300 -5.92 25.73 19.96
N ALA A 301 -5.59 26.70 19.12
CA ALA A 301 -6.19 26.87 17.80
C ALA A 301 -5.05 26.90 16.78
N ALA A 302 -5.14 26.09 15.73
CA ALA A 302 -4.20 26.08 14.62
C ALA A 302 -4.05 27.51 14.07
N SER A 303 -2.92 28.15 14.38
CA SER A 303 -2.63 29.53 14.01
C SER A 303 -1.43 29.52 13.08
N ASN A 304 -1.60 30.12 11.89
CA ASN A 304 -0.53 30.28 10.92
C ASN A 304 0.21 31.60 11.21
N TYR A 305 1.53 31.55 11.40
CA TYR A 305 2.35 32.71 11.78
C TYR A 305 3.15 33.24 10.57
N ASN A 306 2.45 33.78 9.56
CA ASN A 306 3.09 34.28 8.34
C ASN A 306 3.80 35.63 8.56
N LEU A 307 4.90 35.87 7.84
CA LEU A 307 5.75 37.06 7.96
C LEU A 307 6.03 37.67 6.59
N GLU A 308 5.94 39.00 6.50
CA GLU A 308 6.24 39.77 5.30
C GLU A 308 7.51 40.60 5.53
N LEU A 309 8.51 40.47 4.67
CA LEU A 309 9.71 41.30 4.66
C LEU A 309 9.45 42.55 3.82
N GLN A 310 9.72 43.72 4.39
CA GLN A 310 9.80 44.97 3.63
C GLN A 310 11.27 45.22 3.28
N GLN A 311 11.56 45.38 1.99
CA GLN A 311 12.83 45.88 1.50
C GLN A 311 12.91 47.41 1.62
#